data_AF-A0A1L8ZBD5-F1
#
_entry.id   AF-A0A1L8ZBD5-F1
#
_cell.length_a   1.000
_cell.length_b   1.000
_cell.length_c   1.000
_cell.angle_alpha   90.00
_cell.angle_beta   90.00
_cell.angle_gamma   90.00
#
_symmetry.space_group_name_H-M   'P 1'
#
loop_
_entity.id
_entity.type
_entity.pdbx_description
1 polymer ?
#
loop_
_entity_poly.entity_id
_entity_poly.type
_entity_poly.pdbx_seq_one_letter_code
_entity_poly.pdbx_strand_id
1 'polypeptide(L)'
;KVVNIERLSEDKINNIHIKFLNNKLNDLQLLNSLKESISNFEDNSGFSNVYFYLRENGKDLKLKMNSILNFVPDEDKLDKLRKCVIVEDVWVD
;
A
#
# COMPACT_ATOMS: atom_id res chain seq x y z
N LYS A 1 -4.54 28.31 4.83
CA LYS A 1 -4.30 27.75 6.18
C LYS A 1 -3.04 26.88 6.06
N VAL A 2 -1.90 27.39 6.51
CA VAL A 2 -0.63 26.67 6.43
C VAL A 2 -0.66 25.57 7.49
N VAL A 3 -0.56 24.31 7.08
CA VAL A 3 -0.52 23.18 7.99
C VAL A 3 0.90 23.13 8.58
N ASN A 4 1.03 23.41 9.87
CA ASN A 4 2.31 23.34 10.59
C ASN A 4 2.85 21.91 10.53
N ILE A 5 4.04 21.75 9.93
CA ILE A 5 4.78 20.49 9.75
C ILE A 5 5.58 20.13 11.03
N GLU A 6 5.47 20.92 12.10
CA GLU A 6 6.30 20.80 13.31
C GLU A 6 5.88 19.70 14.32
N ARG A 7 5.12 18.68 13.90
CA ARG A 7 4.73 17.57 14.79
C ARG A 7 4.73 16.16 14.20
N LEU A 8 5.31 15.96 13.02
CA LEU A 8 5.49 14.62 12.43
C LEU A 8 6.64 13.81 13.07
N SER A 9 7.27 14.30 14.13
CA SER A 9 8.50 13.73 14.69
C SER A 9 8.32 12.57 15.67
N GLU A 10 7.12 12.04 15.89
CA GLU A 10 6.91 10.87 16.77
C GLU A 10 5.98 9.77 16.21
N ASP A 11 5.17 10.04 15.18
CA ASP A 11 4.39 8.99 14.52
C ASP A 11 5.29 8.20 13.56
N LYS A 12 5.76 7.03 14.00
CA LYS A 12 6.46 6.05 13.15
C LYS A 12 5.62 5.82 11.89
N ILE A 13 6.13 6.24 10.73
CA ILE A 13 5.47 5.98 9.44
C ILE A 13 5.46 4.47 9.23
N ASN A 14 4.27 3.89 9.03
CA ASN A 14 4.11 2.47 8.77
C ASN A 14 4.55 2.14 7.34
N ASN A 15 5.06 0.93 7.12
CA ASN A 15 5.42 0.47 5.77
C ASN A 15 4.57 -0.75 5.43
N ILE A 16 3.67 -0.59 4.48
CA ILE A 16 2.84 -1.67 3.96
C ILE A 16 3.50 -2.20 2.69
N HIS A 17 3.61 -3.51 2.59
CA HIS A 17 4.19 -4.18 1.44
C HIS A 17 3.12 -5.03 0.78
N ILE A 18 2.97 -4.88 -0.53
CA ILE A 18 1.99 -5.59 -1.34
C ILE A 18 2.74 -6.32 -2.44
N LYS A 19 2.66 -7.64 -2.45
CA LYS A 19 3.25 -8.47 -3.49
C LYS A 19 2.21 -8.85 -4.52
N PHE A 20 2.59 -8.78 -5.79
CA PHE A 20 1.68 -9.01 -6.91
C PHE A 20 1.81 -10.41 -7.51
N LEU A 21 0.68 -10.97 -7.92
CA LEU A 21 0.62 -12.06 -8.88
C LEU A 21 0.93 -11.53 -10.28
N ASN A 22 2.17 -11.75 -10.73
CA ASN A 22 2.69 -11.26 -12.01
C ASN A 22 1.79 -11.49 -13.24
N ASN A 23 1.13 -12.65 -13.30
CA ASN A 23 0.27 -13.03 -14.43
C ASN A 23 -1.00 -12.17 -14.55
N LYS A 24 -1.26 -11.27 -13.59
CA LYS A 24 -2.42 -10.37 -13.58
C LYS A 24 -2.05 -8.88 -13.68
N LEU A 25 -0.77 -8.52 -13.77
CA LEU A 25 -0.32 -7.13 -13.83
C LEU A 25 -0.72 -6.39 -15.11
N ASN A 26 -1.09 -7.12 -16.17
CA ASN A 26 -1.57 -6.50 -17.42
C ASN A 26 -3.06 -6.13 -17.36
N ASP A 27 -3.76 -6.47 -16.28
CA ASP A 27 -5.18 -6.17 -16.10
C ASP A 27 -5.35 -4.80 -15.43
N LEU A 28 -5.64 -3.79 -16.26
CA LEU A 28 -5.84 -2.41 -15.81
C LEU A 28 -7.03 -2.26 -14.86
N GLN A 29 -8.09 -3.06 -15.02
CA GLN A 29 -9.26 -2.98 -14.13
C GLN A 29 -8.88 -3.41 -12.73
N LEU A 30 -8.15 -4.51 -12.60
CA LEU A 30 -7.72 -4.99 -11.29
C LEU A 30 -6.73 -4.03 -10.60
N LEU A 31 -5.81 -3.43 -11.37
CA LEU A 31 -4.90 -2.41 -10.84
C LEU A 31 -5.65 -1.17 -10.33
N ASN A 32 -6.66 -0.71 -11.08
CA ASN A 32 -7.51 0.41 -10.65
C ASN A 32 -8.32 0.05 -9.39
N SER A 33 -8.89 -1.15 -9.31
CA SER A 33 -9.63 -1.60 -8.12
C SER A 33 -8.74 -1.69 -6.87
N LEU A 34 -7.48 -2.14 -7.01
CA LEU A 34 -6.53 -2.12 -5.89
C LEU A 34 -6.20 -0.69 -5.48
N LYS A 35 -5.92 0.20 -6.44
CA LYS A 35 -5.64 1.61 -6.17
C LYS A 35 -6.80 2.25 -5.40
N GLU A 36 -8.04 2.04 -5.82
CA GLU A 36 -9.23 2.53 -5.13
C GLU A 36 -9.34 1.94 -3.72
N SER A 37 -9.10 0.63 -3.57
CA SER A 37 -9.12 -0.02 -2.26
C SER A 37 -8.13 0.60 -1.27
N ILE A 38 -6.90 0.86 -1.73
CA ILE A 38 -5.86 1.51 -0.93
C ILE A 38 -6.26 2.95 -0.58
N SER A 39 -6.77 3.72 -1.54
CA SER A 39 -7.21 5.11 -1.31
C SER A 39 -8.37 5.19 -0.32
N ASN A 40 -9.25 4.19 -0.30
CA ASN A 40 -10.39 4.15 0.62
C ASN A 40 -10.01 3.84 2.09
N PHE A 41 -8.73 3.58 2.38
CA PHE A 41 -8.26 3.39 3.76
C PHE A 41 -7.92 4.69 4.48
N GLU A 42 -7.78 5.82 3.79
CA GLU A 42 -7.41 7.09 4.42
C GLU A 42 -8.46 7.52 5.45
N ASP A 43 -8.03 7.63 6.71
CA ASP A 43 -8.87 7.91 7.88
C ASP A 43 -8.26 8.94 8.85
N ASN A 44 -7.10 9.51 8.53
CA ASN A 44 -6.29 10.43 9.36
C ASN A 44 -5.80 9.83 10.68
N SER A 45 -5.77 8.50 10.82
CA SER A 45 -5.27 7.84 12.04
C SER A 45 -3.75 7.84 12.17
N GLY A 46 -3.03 8.11 11.08
CA GLY A 46 -1.56 8.11 11.03
C GLY A 46 -1.07 8.12 9.59
N PHE A 47 0.18 7.72 9.36
CA PHE A 47 0.82 7.76 8.06
C PHE A 47 1.40 6.41 7.64
N SER A 48 1.25 6.06 6.36
CA SER A 48 1.73 4.82 5.76
C SER A 48 2.41 5.04 4.42
N ASN A 49 3.59 4.44 4.23
CA ASN A 49 4.16 4.17 2.91
C ASN A 49 3.57 2.88 2.35
N VAL A 50 3.40 2.82 1.02
CA VAL A 50 3.06 1.59 0.31
C VAL A 50 4.19 1.20 -0.62
N TYR A 51 4.62 -0.05 -0.52
CA TYR A 51 5.61 -0.68 -1.38
C TYR A 51 4.96 -1.81 -2.17
N PHE A 52 5.31 -1.87 -3.46
CA PHE A 52 4.85 -2.90 -4.37
C PHE A 52 6.00 -3.83 -4.75
N TYR A 53 5.75 -5.13 -4.76
CA TYR A 53 6.69 -6.14 -5.16
C TYR A 53 6.15 -6.88 -6.37
N LEU A 54 6.87 -6.80 -7.49
CA LEU A 54 6.61 -7.60 -8.68
C LEU A 54 7.80 -8.54 -8.93
N ARG A 55 7.55 -9.73 -9.45
CA ARG A 55 8.64 -10.64 -9.80
C ARG A 55 9.21 -10.26 -11.17
N GLU A 56 10.51 -10.20 -11.31
CA GLU A 56 11.18 -9.96 -12.59
C GLU A 56 12.41 -10.87 -12.65
N ASN A 57 12.47 -11.75 -13.65
CA ASN A 57 13.58 -12.70 -13.83
C ASN A 57 13.94 -13.51 -12.56
N GLY A 58 12.92 -13.93 -11.81
CA GLY A 58 13.08 -14.72 -10.58
C GLY A 58 13.46 -13.92 -9.32
N LYS A 59 13.54 -12.59 -9.40
CA LYS A 59 13.80 -11.69 -8.26
C LYS A 59 12.59 -10.79 -8.01
N ASP A 60 12.39 -10.36 -6.77
CA ASP A 60 11.33 -9.38 -6.48
C ASP A 60 11.89 -7.95 -6.67
N LEU A 61 11.29 -7.18 -7.59
CA LEU A 61 11.55 -5.76 -7.78
C LEU A 61 10.62 -4.96 -6.85
N LYS A 62 11.22 -4.18 -5.96
CA LYS A 62 10.53 -3.32 -5.00
C LYS A 62 10.33 -1.92 -5.57
N LEU A 63 9.08 -1.49 -5.67
CA LEU A 63 8.68 -0.14 -6.07
C LEU A 63 8.03 0.58 -4.88
N LYS A 64 8.29 1.86 -4.71
CA LYS A 64 7.62 2.69 -3.71
C LYS A 64 6.52 3.50 -4.38
N MET A 65 5.31 3.51 -3.80
CA MET A 65 4.26 4.44 -4.22
C MET A 65 4.71 5.88 -3.99
N ASN A 66 4.54 6.75 -4.98
CA ASN A 66 4.97 8.16 -4.89
C ASN A 66 3.98 9.03 -4.08
N SER A 67 3.47 8.51 -2.98
CA SER A 67 2.55 9.17 -2.06
C SER A 67 2.62 8.49 -0.69
N ILE A 68 2.55 9.29 0.37
CA ILE A 68 2.33 8.81 1.75
C ILE A 68 0.82 8.92 2.00
N LEU A 69 0.22 7.85 2.54
CA LEU A 69 -1.22 7.75 2.76
C LEU A 69 -1.56 7.99 4.23
N ASN A 70 -2.71 8.61 4.48
CA ASN A 70 -3.14 9.04 5.81
C ASN A 70 -3.96 7.97 6.55
N PHE A 71 -3.34 6.81 6.84
CA PHE A 71 -3.93 5.79 7.71
C PHE A 71 -2.87 4.93 8.39
N VAL A 72 -3.28 4.21 9.45
CA VAL A 72 -2.53 3.11 10.07
C VAL A 72 -3.10 1.77 9.58
N PRO A 73 -2.26 0.81 9.14
CA PRO A 73 -2.74 -0.50 8.74
C PRO A 73 -3.29 -1.28 9.94
N ASP A 74 -4.41 -1.94 9.74
CA ASP A 74 -5.03 -2.90 10.66
C ASP A 74 -5.35 -4.18 9.89
N GLU A 75 -5.61 -5.29 10.59
CA GLU A 75 -5.86 -6.57 9.92
C GLU A 75 -7.07 -6.53 8.98
N ASP A 76 -8.10 -5.72 9.26
CA ASP A 76 -9.27 -5.59 8.37
C ASP A 76 -8.87 -4.95 7.02
N LYS A 77 -8.03 -3.91 7.06
CA LYS A 77 -7.46 -3.26 5.86
C LYS A 77 -6.53 -4.22 5.13
N LEU A 78 -5.66 -4.94 5.84
CA LEU A 78 -4.75 -5.92 5.23
C LEU A 78 -5.52 -7.07 4.57
N ASP A 79 -6.56 -7.58 5.20
CA ASP A 79 -7.41 -8.65 4.64
C ASP A 79 -8.18 -8.19 3.40
N LYS A 80 -8.62 -6.93 3.35
CA LYS A 80 -9.22 -6.36 2.13
C LYS A 80 -8.23 -6.37 0.97
N LEU A 81 -6.96 -6.03 1.21
CA LEU A 81 -5.91 -6.10 0.18
C LEU A 81 -5.61 -7.55 -0.23
N ARG A 82 -5.49 -8.48 0.73
CA ARG A 82 -5.25 -9.91 0.46
C ARG A 82 -6.35 -10.55 -0.39
N LYS A 83 -7.58 -10.02 -0.33
CA LYS A 83 -8.72 -10.48 -1.16
C LYS A 83 -8.70 -9.93 -2.59
N CYS A 84 -7.85 -8.96 -2.90
CA CYS A 84 -7.69 -8.48 -4.26
C CYS A 84 -7.02 -9.56 -5.13
N VAL A 85 -7.64 -9.92 -6.25
CA VAL A 85 -7.19 -11.03 -7.12
C VAL A 85 -5.76 -10.86 -7.67
N ILE A 86 -5.22 -9.64 -7.68
CA ILE A 86 -3.86 -9.36 -8.14
C ILE A 86 -2.80 -9.47 -7.05
N VAL A 87 -3.21 -9.62 -5.80
CA VAL A 87 -2.31 -9.63 -4.64
C VAL A 87 -1.93 -11.07 -4.31
N GLU A 88 -0.63 -11.33 -4.24
CA GLU A 88 -0.03 -12.58 -3.77
C GLU A 88 0.08 -12.58 -2.24
N ASP A 89 0.54 -11.46 -1.66
CA ASP A 89 0.77 -11.35 -0.22
C ASP A 89 0.78 -9.88 0.25
N VAL A 90 0.52 -9.66 1.55
CA VAL A 90 0.55 -8.34 2.20
C VAL A 90 1.06 -8.43 3.64
N TRP A 91 2.05 -7.60 3.99
CA TRP A 91 2.62 -7.51 5.34
C TRP A 91 3.04 -6.07 5.72
N VAL A 92 3.36 -5.86 7.00
CA VAL A 92 3.77 -4.57 7.59
C VAL A 92 5.10 -4.74 8.35
N ASP A 93 5.97 -3.71 8.34
CA ASP A 93 7.24 -3.66 9.13
C ASP A 93 7.11 -3.03 10.54
#